data_AF-A0A7K3QS89-F1
#
_entry.id   AF-A0A7K3QS89-F1
#
_cell.length_a   1.000
_cell.length_b   1.000
_cell.length_c   1.000
_cell.angle_alpha   90.00
_cell.angle_beta   90.00
_cell.angle_gamma   90.00
#
_symmetry.space_group_name_H-M   'P 1'
#
loop_
_entity.id
_entity.type
_entity.pdbx_description
1 polymer ?
#
loop_
_entity_poly.entity_id
_entity_poly.type
_entity_poly.pdbx_seq_one_letter_code
_entity_poly.pdbx_strand_id
1 'polypeptide(L)'
;MERTRRKRPDHGLRAAAVTLALLIAGVAAPQAMAETSRTGATAGATADGGDPVARLRQEVRTGSLLESHGVRAVCPRCDSQVVTQTTANTTPLRTAAPAGYGPADLAKAYHIPAKSKSTATIAIIDAGVDPNLASDLATYRSSFALPPCDVASGCLTLKNYTGGRQPAPQKNGPGAALEEDVAVETSLDLDAASAACPTCRLLEISVPWQDGEDDNDVSTADFAEAVDTAVAQGASAISISYGYTADVTNTSGAILNSLRHKGIAITASTGDSGFNGGIHQSWPSNLPSVTAVGGVTLPADGPATAWWAAGSGCETRFAAATGQSAPATAACGHHRAAADVSADADPATGLAVYDTYAPSSGEPYNWTIVGGTSASAPYIAGLYARAGHLSPVQGPNSLYEAPASAFTDVTGGNNEDYHQCADYPGVKASLCNAGTGWDGPTGIGMPHGLDAF
;
A
#
# COMPACT_ATOMS: atom_id res chain seq x y z
N MET A 1 -30.04 -60.78 24.81
CA MET A 1 -30.92 -59.60 24.65
C MET A 1 -30.63 -59.01 23.27
N GLU A 2 -31.09 -59.63 22.18
CA GLU A 2 -32.47 -59.62 21.67
C GLU A 2 -32.82 -58.25 21.07
N ARG A 3 -32.47 -58.05 19.78
CA ARG A 3 -33.38 -57.84 18.62
C ARG A 3 -34.44 -56.75 18.84
N THR A 4 -34.46 -55.72 17.98
CA THR A 4 -35.42 -55.65 16.85
C THR A 4 -35.27 -54.39 15.97
N ARG A 5 -35.33 -54.63 14.65
CA ARG A 5 -35.61 -53.66 13.56
C ARG A 5 -37.09 -53.25 13.57
N ARG A 6 -37.42 -52.08 12.98
CA ARG A 6 -38.59 -51.80 12.10
C ARG A 6 -38.45 -50.38 11.51
N LYS A 7 -38.19 -50.21 10.21
CA LYS A 7 -39.07 -50.17 9.00
C LYS A 7 -40.05 -48.97 8.93
N ARG A 8 -39.85 -48.18 7.85
CA ARG A 8 -40.76 -47.18 7.23
C ARG A 8 -42.15 -47.75 6.89
N PRO A 9 -43.09 -46.86 6.56
CA PRO A 9 -43.93 -47.05 5.38
C PRO A 9 -43.92 -45.85 4.41
N ASP A 10 -43.87 -46.19 3.12
CA ASP A 10 -44.30 -45.39 1.97
C ASP A 10 -45.83 -45.34 1.88
N HIS A 11 -46.39 -44.26 1.35
CA HIS A 11 -47.60 -44.16 0.50
C HIS A 11 -47.66 -42.69 0.01
N GLY A 12 -47.96 -42.30 -1.22
CA GLY A 12 -48.42 -42.96 -2.44
C GLY A 12 -48.92 -41.85 -3.38
N LEU A 13 -48.56 -41.94 -4.66
CA LEU A 13 -49.01 -41.08 -5.77
C LEU A 13 -50.54 -40.99 -5.88
N ARG A 14 -51.08 -39.81 -6.24
CA ARG A 14 -52.23 -39.69 -7.17
C ARG A 14 -52.14 -38.43 -8.03
N ALA A 15 -52.12 -38.65 -9.33
CA ALA A 15 -52.34 -37.66 -10.38
C ALA A 15 -53.84 -37.48 -10.65
N ALA A 16 -54.23 -36.29 -11.11
CA ALA A 16 -55.41 -36.09 -11.96
C ALA A 16 -55.17 -34.85 -12.84
N ALA A 17 -55.55 -34.95 -14.11
CA ALA A 17 -55.24 -34.03 -15.19
C ALA A 17 -56.52 -33.40 -15.78
N VAL A 18 -56.29 -32.50 -16.75
CA VAL A 18 -57.20 -32.03 -17.83
C VAL A 18 -58.12 -30.86 -17.38
N THR A 19 -58.24 -29.70 -18.05
CA THR A 19 -58.38 -29.42 -19.49
C THR A 19 -58.09 -27.95 -19.87
N LEU A 20 -57.81 -27.77 -21.16
CA LEU A 20 -57.46 -26.62 -22.01
C LEU A 20 -58.60 -25.61 -22.34
N ALA A 21 -58.28 -24.32 -22.57
CA ALA A 21 -58.85 -23.44 -23.63
C ALA A 21 -58.17 -22.04 -23.69
N LEU A 22 -57.38 -21.77 -24.75
CA LEU A 22 -57.56 -20.83 -25.87
C LEU A 22 -57.52 -19.29 -25.64
N LEU A 23 -56.38 -18.71 -26.08
CA LEU A 23 -56.15 -17.49 -26.89
C LEU A 23 -57.17 -16.34 -26.91
N ILE A 24 -56.72 -15.12 -26.55
CA ILE A 24 -56.98 -13.86 -27.30
C ILE A 24 -55.76 -12.93 -27.18
N ALA A 25 -55.28 -12.42 -28.32
CA ALA A 25 -54.27 -11.38 -28.44
C ALA A 25 -54.85 -10.00 -28.11
N GLY A 26 -54.09 -9.17 -27.37
CA GLY A 26 -54.43 -7.78 -27.11
C GLY A 26 -53.16 -6.95 -26.97
N VAL A 27 -52.84 -6.19 -28.01
CA VAL A 27 -51.83 -5.13 -27.99
C VAL A 27 -52.40 -3.97 -27.18
N ALA A 28 -51.78 -3.65 -26.05
CA ALA A 28 -52.00 -2.39 -25.34
C ALA A 28 -50.67 -1.90 -24.78
N ALA A 29 -50.17 -0.81 -25.36
CA ALA A 29 -49.09 -0.03 -24.79
C ALA A 29 -49.60 0.68 -23.51
N PRO A 30 -48.83 0.70 -22.42
CA PRO A 30 -48.97 1.73 -21.41
C PRO A 30 -47.93 2.82 -21.65
N GLN A 31 -48.44 4.05 -21.54
CA GLN A 31 -47.69 5.29 -21.57
C GLN A 31 -46.70 5.34 -20.41
N ALA A 32 -45.60 6.04 -20.65
CA ALA A 32 -44.59 6.38 -19.67
C ALA A 32 -45.22 6.98 -18.40
N MET A 33 -45.07 6.28 -17.29
CA MET A 33 -45.01 6.90 -15.97
C MET A 33 -43.53 7.04 -15.64
N ALA A 34 -43.05 8.27 -15.64
CA ALA A 34 -41.75 8.61 -15.08
C ALA A 34 -41.80 8.31 -13.58
N GLU A 35 -41.39 7.11 -13.20
CA GLU A 35 -40.92 6.86 -11.85
C GLU A 35 -39.58 7.58 -11.72
N THR A 36 -39.62 8.77 -11.12
CA THR A 36 -38.48 9.31 -10.37
C THR A 36 -38.11 8.26 -9.32
N SER A 37 -37.22 7.35 -9.69
CA SER A 37 -36.47 6.52 -8.77
C SER A 37 -35.66 7.47 -7.89
N ARG A 38 -36.24 7.85 -6.75
CA ARG A 38 -35.47 8.33 -5.62
C ARG A 38 -34.51 7.20 -5.31
N THR A 39 -33.23 7.42 -5.60
CA THR A 39 -32.12 6.65 -5.08
C THR A 39 -32.37 6.42 -3.60
N GLY A 40 -32.67 5.17 -3.24
CA GLY A 40 -32.81 4.79 -1.85
C GLY A 40 -31.55 5.20 -1.12
N ALA A 41 -31.71 6.00 -0.07
CA ALA A 41 -30.67 6.17 0.93
C ALA A 41 -30.23 4.77 1.34
N THR A 42 -28.98 4.41 1.03
CA THR A 42 -28.35 3.19 1.52
C THR A 42 -28.55 3.17 3.03
N ALA A 43 -29.21 2.13 3.54
CA ALA A 43 -29.22 1.84 4.96
C ALA A 43 -27.77 1.96 5.47
N GLY A 44 -27.57 2.75 6.53
CA GLY A 44 -26.26 3.23 6.93
C GLY A 44 -25.32 2.06 7.20
N ALA A 45 -24.36 1.85 6.29
CA ALA A 45 -23.24 0.95 6.55
C ALA A 45 -22.52 1.41 7.82
N THR A 46 -22.24 0.48 8.72
CA THR A 46 -21.54 0.74 9.98
C THR A 46 -20.22 -0.02 10.01
N ALA A 47 -19.29 0.51 10.78
CA ALA A 47 -18.09 -0.18 11.21
C ALA A 47 -18.38 -1.14 12.36
N ASP A 48 -17.46 -2.04 12.66
CA ASP A 48 -17.54 -2.94 13.82
C ASP A 48 -17.51 -2.17 15.16
N GLY A 49 -17.02 -0.92 15.17
CA GLY A 49 -17.13 0.01 16.30
C GLY A 49 -18.50 0.68 16.44
N GLY A 50 -19.46 0.40 15.54
CA GLY A 50 -20.78 1.04 15.49
C GLY A 50 -20.83 2.39 14.77
N ASP A 51 -19.67 2.91 14.34
CA ASP A 51 -19.57 4.19 13.65
C ASP A 51 -20.14 4.13 12.22
N PRO A 52 -20.90 5.13 11.76
CA PRO A 52 -21.30 5.21 10.36
C PRO A 52 -20.07 5.35 9.44
N VAL A 53 -20.00 4.57 8.37
CA VAL A 53 -18.89 4.66 7.40
C VAL A 53 -18.72 6.07 6.84
N ALA A 54 -19.83 6.81 6.65
CA ALA A 54 -19.78 8.21 6.21
C ALA A 54 -19.09 9.15 7.22
N ARG A 55 -19.21 8.88 8.54
CA ARG A 55 -18.51 9.61 9.60
C ARG A 55 -17.01 9.34 9.52
N LEU A 56 -16.63 8.07 9.48
CA LEU A 56 -15.22 7.67 9.35
C LEU A 56 -14.56 8.27 8.11
N ARG A 57 -15.27 8.24 6.97
CA ARG A 57 -14.79 8.86 5.73
C ARG A 57 -14.64 10.37 5.86
N GLN A 58 -15.50 11.05 6.61
CA GLN A 58 -15.33 12.48 6.88
C GLN A 58 -14.09 12.73 7.73
N GLU A 59 -13.84 11.91 8.75
CA GLU A 59 -12.69 12.03 9.65
C GLU A 59 -11.36 11.76 8.98
N VAL A 60 -11.31 10.77 8.08
CA VAL A 60 -10.16 10.55 7.18
C VAL A 60 -9.89 11.81 6.37
N ARG A 61 -10.93 12.38 5.74
CA ARG A 61 -10.78 13.58 4.89
C ARG A 61 -10.34 14.81 5.67
N THR A 62 -10.67 14.91 6.96
CA THR A 62 -10.24 16.02 7.82
C THR A 62 -8.92 15.74 8.52
N GLY A 63 -8.37 14.52 8.43
CA GLY A 63 -7.19 14.09 9.18
C GLY A 63 -7.41 13.98 10.69
N SER A 64 -8.66 13.81 11.12
CA SER A 64 -9.05 13.79 12.55
C SER A 64 -9.40 12.38 13.04
N LEU A 65 -9.24 11.34 12.21
CA LEU A 65 -9.62 9.96 12.54
C LEU A 65 -8.97 9.46 13.84
N LEU A 66 -7.70 9.78 14.04
CA LEU A 66 -6.95 9.33 15.22
C LEU A 66 -7.28 10.11 16.51
N GLU A 67 -8.21 11.08 16.47
CA GLU A 67 -8.76 11.68 17.69
C GLU A 67 -9.63 10.70 18.49
N SER A 68 -10.29 9.76 17.81
CA SER A 68 -11.11 8.72 18.45
C SER A 68 -10.64 7.28 18.20
N HIS A 69 -9.75 7.07 17.24
CA HIS A 69 -9.23 5.76 16.86
C HIS A 69 -7.74 5.63 17.17
N GLY A 70 -7.29 4.39 17.41
CA GLY A 70 -5.88 4.08 17.58
C GLY A 70 -5.27 3.51 16.30
N VAL A 71 -4.02 3.07 16.41
CA VAL A 71 -3.30 2.35 15.35
C VAL A 71 -2.60 1.13 15.94
N ARG A 72 -2.40 0.10 15.12
CA ARG A 72 -1.49 -1.01 15.42
C ARG A 72 -0.54 -1.22 14.25
N ALA A 73 0.74 -1.47 14.55
CA ALA A 73 1.68 -1.96 13.54
C ALA A 73 1.22 -3.31 13.02
N VAL A 74 1.38 -3.54 11.72
CA VAL A 74 0.97 -4.77 11.05
C VAL A 74 1.99 -5.88 11.31
N CYS A 75 3.26 -5.64 11.00
CA CYS A 75 4.31 -6.62 11.19
C CYS A 75 5.63 -5.97 11.65
N PRO A 76 6.61 -6.75 12.12
CA PRO A 76 7.87 -6.20 12.65
C PRO A 76 8.77 -5.51 11.63
N ARG A 77 8.68 -5.90 10.34
CA ARG A 77 9.58 -5.41 9.28
C ARG A 77 8.89 -4.57 8.21
N CYS A 78 7.57 -4.61 8.11
CA CYS A 78 6.81 -3.75 7.22
C CYS A 78 6.47 -2.42 7.91
N ASP A 79 6.32 -1.37 7.12
CA ASP A 79 6.08 -0.01 7.59
C ASP A 79 4.60 0.38 7.40
N SER A 80 3.68 -0.48 7.85
CA SER A 80 2.24 -0.21 7.82
C SER A 80 1.55 -0.26 9.18
N GLN A 81 0.51 0.56 9.26
CA GLN A 81 -0.29 0.74 10.47
C GLN A 81 -1.77 0.67 10.15
N VAL A 82 -2.46 -0.29 10.76
CA VAL A 82 -3.92 -0.44 10.64
C VAL A 82 -4.60 0.37 11.74
N VAL A 83 -5.63 1.11 11.36
CA VAL A 83 -6.49 1.85 12.30
C VAL A 83 -7.29 0.88 13.17
N THR A 84 -7.38 1.16 14.47
CA THR A 84 -8.11 0.36 15.46
C THR A 84 -9.45 0.99 15.84
N GLN A 85 -10.35 0.20 16.42
CA GLN A 85 -11.70 0.67 16.79
C GLN A 85 -11.68 1.84 17.78
N THR A 86 -10.71 1.89 18.69
CA THR A 86 -10.56 2.96 19.68
C THR A 86 -9.10 3.16 20.03
N THR A 87 -8.76 4.31 20.62
CA THR A 87 -7.42 4.57 21.18
C THR A 87 -7.02 3.64 22.34
N ALA A 88 -7.97 2.91 22.93
CA ALA A 88 -7.76 2.10 24.12
C ALA A 88 -7.50 0.60 23.84
N ASN A 89 -7.66 0.14 22.59
CA ASN A 89 -7.44 -1.26 22.23
C ASN A 89 -6.79 -1.41 20.85
N THR A 90 -6.33 -2.63 20.56
CA THR A 90 -5.67 -2.99 19.31
C THR A 90 -6.58 -3.72 18.33
N THR A 91 -7.89 -3.74 18.55
CA THR A 91 -8.84 -4.41 17.64
C THR A 91 -8.95 -3.60 16.35
N PRO A 92 -8.69 -4.18 15.18
CA PRO A 92 -8.78 -3.45 13.91
C PRO A 92 -10.16 -2.84 13.67
N LEU A 93 -10.17 -1.64 13.09
CA LEU A 93 -11.39 -1.01 12.59
C LEU A 93 -11.75 -1.66 11.26
N ARG A 94 -12.93 -2.28 11.22
CA ARG A 94 -13.48 -2.95 10.04
C ARG A 94 -14.76 -2.28 9.63
N THR A 95 -15.00 -2.19 8.33
CA THR A 95 -16.11 -1.45 7.75
C THR A 95 -16.79 -2.27 6.65
N ALA A 96 -18.08 -2.00 6.41
CA ALA A 96 -18.83 -2.67 5.34
C ALA A 96 -18.61 -2.02 3.96
N ALA A 97 -17.98 -0.85 3.90
CA ALA A 97 -17.69 -0.10 2.67
C ALA A 97 -16.46 0.80 2.89
N PRO A 98 -15.75 1.22 1.83
CA PRO A 98 -14.52 2.00 1.95
C PRO A 98 -14.72 3.31 2.75
N ALA A 99 -13.95 3.46 3.82
CA ALA A 99 -13.89 4.69 4.60
C ALA A 99 -12.65 5.55 4.27
N GLY A 100 -11.49 4.90 4.07
CA GLY A 100 -10.22 5.55 3.73
C GLY A 100 -10.17 6.16 2.32
N TYR A 101 -9.01 6.72 1.95
CA TYR A 101 -8.78 7.22 0.61
C TYR A 101 -8.75 6.11 -0.44
N GLY A 102 -9.39 6.41 -1.58
CA GLY A 102 -9.35 5.58 -2.76
C GLY A 102 -8.67 6.28 -3.95
N PRO A 103 -8.64 5.63 -5.13
CA PRO A 103 -7.92 6.13 -6.30
C PRO A 103 -8.32 7.53 -6.74
N ALA A 104 -9.61 7.87 -6.67
CA ALA A 104 -10.09 9.20 -7.07
C ALA A 104 -9.70 10.30 -6.09
N ASP A 105 -9.60 9.98 -4.78
CA ASP A 105 -9.15 10.92 -3.76
C ASP A 105 -7.66 11.23 -3.96
N LEU A 106 -6.82 10.19 -4.12
CA LEU A 106 -5.38 10.33 -4.33
C LEU A 106 -5.06 11.02 -5.67
N ALA A 107 -5.74 10.64 -6.76
CA ALA A 107 -5.55 11.29 -8.05
C ALA A 107 -5.92 12.78 -8.02
N LYS A 108 -6.95 13.14 -7.25
CA LYS A 108 -7.31 14.55 -7.04
C LYS A 108 -6.24 15.28 -6.23
N ALA A 109 -5.81 14.71 -5.11
CA ALA A 109 -4.87 15.33 -4.19
C ALA A 109 -3.48 15.58 -4.83
N TYR A 110 -3.01 14.63 -5.64
CA TYR A 110 -1.71 14.72 -6.32
C TYR A 110 -1.80 15.23 -7.76
N HIS A 111 -2.96 15.75 -8.18
CA HIS A 111 -3.16 16.30 -9.53
C HIS A 111 -2.82 15.30 -10.66
N ILE A 112 -3.07 14.00 -10.44
CA ILE A 112 -2.73 12.95 -11.39
C ILE A 112 -3.75 12.95 -12.54
N PRO A 113 -3.30 13.07 -13.81
CA PRO A 113 -4.20 13.12 -14.94
C PRO A 113 -4.91 11.78 -15.15
N ALA A 114 -6.23 11.78 -15.36
CA ALA A 114 -7.06 10.58 -15.49
C ALA A 114 -6.65 9.60 -16.62
N LYS A 115 -5.85 10.05 -17.59
CA LYS A 115 -5.41 9.23 -18.74
C LYS A 115 -3.97 8.76 -18.54
N SER A 116 -3.78 7.47 -18.35
CA SER A 116 -2.54 6.79 -18.75
C SER A 116 -2.89 5.59 -19.63
N LYS A 117 -2.01 5.29 -20.59
CA LYS A 117 -2.05 4.08 -21.41
C LYS A 117 -0.92 3.12 -21.06
N SER A 118 -0.17 3.41 -19.99
CA SER A 118 0.91 2.53 -19.55
C SER A 118 0.33 1.19 -19.13
N THR A 119 0.92 0.14 -19.65
CA THR A 119 0.69 -1.24 -19.22
C THR A 119 1.97 -1.85 -18.66
N ALA A 120 2.84 -0.98 -18.12
CA ALA A 120 4.05 -1.38 -17.42
C ALA A 120 3.72 -2.31 -16.26
N THR A 121 4.69 -3.14 -15.86
CA THR A 121 4.53 -4.06 -14.74
C THR A 121 5.07 -3.41 -13.47
N ILE A 122 4.25 -3.33 -12.43
CA ILE A 122 4.67 -2.94 -11.09
C ILE A 122 4.85 -4.23 -10.29
N ALA A 123 6.05 -4.43 -9.74
CA ALA A 123 6.31 -5.54 -8.83
C ALA A 123 6.14 -5.07 -7.38
N ILE A 124 5.47 -5.88 -6.58
CA ILE A 124 5.38 -5.78 -5.12
C ILE A 124 6.13 -6.97 -4.55
N ILE A 125 7.05 -6.73 -3.61
CA ILE A 125 7.86 -7.77 -2.97
C ILE A 125 7.54 -7.77 -1.49
N ASP A 126 6.83 -8.81 -1.04
CA ASP A 126 6.36 -8.93 0.34
C ASP A 126 6.63 -10.30 0.93
N ALA A 127 6.57 -10.39 2.26
CA ALA A 127 6.76 -11.64 2.98
C ALA A 127 5.45 -12.45 3.04
N GLY A 128 5.58 -13.77 2.90
CA GLY A 128 4.45 -14.69 3.05
C GLY A 128 3.57 -14.79 1.80
N VAL A 129 2.46 -15.50 1.93
CA VAL A 129 1.51 -15.74 0.82
C VAL A 129 0.11 -15.46 1.29
N ASP A 130 -0.58 -14.57 0.59
CA ASP A 130 -2.03 -14.38 0.70
C ASP A 130 -2.77 -15.16 -0.41
N PRO A 131 -3.48 -16.26 -0.09
CA PRO A 131 -4.27 -16.99 -1.07
C PRO A 131 -5.55 -16.27 -1.53
N ASN A 132 -5.99 -15.21 -0.85
CA ASN A 132 -7.19 -14.43 -1.17
C ASN A 132 -6.89 -13.16 -1.99
N LEU A 133 -5.60 -12.80 -2.14
CA LEU A 133 -5.14 -11.55 -2.79
C LEU A 133 -5.83 -11.24 -4.12
N ALA A 134 -5.98 -12.25 -4.99
CA ALA A 134 -6.62 -12.06 -6.29
C ALA A 134 -8.12 -11.74 -6.20
N SER A 135 -8.85 -12.33 -5.25
CA SER A 135 -10.26 -12.00 -5.01
C SER A 135 -10.42 -10.66 -4.27
N ASP A 136 -9.48 -10.33 -3.40
CA ASP A 136 -9.53 -9.11 -2.61
C ASP A 136 -9.22 -7.89 -3.49
N LEU A 137 -8.19 -7.98 -4.34
CA LEU A 137 -7.91 -6.99 -5.38
C LEU A 137 -9.11 -6.80 -6.34
N ALA A 138 -9.81 -7.87 -6.70
CA ALA A 138 -11.00 -7.77 -7.55
C ALA A 138 -12.14 -7.00 -6.85
N THR A 139 -12.31 -7.22 -5.54
CA THR A 139 -13.28 -6.47 -4.72
C THR A 139 -12.89 -5.01 -4.58
N TYR A 140 -11.61 -4.71 -4.34
CA TYR A 140 -11.09 -3.35 -4.29
C TYR A 140 -11.35 -2.61 -5.62
N ARG A 141 -10.88 -3.20 -6.72
CA ARG A 141 -10.96 -2.57 -8.05
C ARG A 141 -12.40 -2.36 -8.50
N SER A 142 -13.30 -3.32 -8.23
CA SER A 142 -14.73 -3.14 -8.55
C SER A 142 -15.38 -2.05 -7.70
N SER A 143 -15.04 -1.94 -6.42
CA SER A 143 -15.58 -0.92 -5.50
C SER A 143 -15.19 0.50 -5.91
N PHE A 144 -14.00 0.67 -6.49
CA PHE A 144 -13.53 1.95 -7.03
C PHE A 144 -13.67 2.12 -8.54
N ALA A 145 -14.43 1.23 -9.20
CA ALA A 145 -14.68 1.25 -10.64
C ALA A 145 -13.40 1.27 -11.51
N LEU A 146 -12.35 0.60 -11.05
CA LEU A 146 -11.13 0.34 -11.81
C LEU A 146 -11.34 -0.86 -12.75
N PRO A 147 -10.59 -0.95 -13.88
CA PRO A 147 -10.63 -2.12 -14.76
C PRO A 147 -10.33 -3.41 -13.98
N PRO A 148 -10.91 -4.58 -14.27
CA PRO A 148 -10.54 -5.82 -13.59
C PRO A 148 -9.04 -6.13 -13.72
N CYS A 149 -8.44 -6.70 -12.67
CA CYS A 149 -7.07 -7.19 -12.69
C CYS A 149 -7.00 -8.52 -11.94
N ASP A 150 -6.74 -9.60 -12.66
CA ASP A 150 -6.71 -10.95 -12.09
C ASP A 150 -5.67 -11.83 -12.81
N VAL A 151 -5.46 -13.04 -12.27
CA VAL A 151 -4.51 -14.02 -12.83
C VAL A 151 -4.96 -14.56 -14.17
N ALA A 152 -6.28 -14.73 -14.38
CA ALA A 152 -6.83 -15.31 -15.61
C ALA A 152 -6.64 -14.41 -16.84
N SER A 153 -6.76 -13.09 -16.64
CA SER A 153 -6.49 -12.05 -17.64
C SER A 153 -5.00 -11.77 -17.83
N GLY A 154 -4.15 -12.29 -16.95
CA GLY A 154 -2.71 -12.00 -16.90
C GLY A 154 -2.40 -10.56 -16.47
N CYS A 155 -3.37 -9.86 -15.86
CA CYS A 155 -3.12 -8.55 -15.27
C CYS A 155 -2.35 -8.68 -13.96
N LEU A 156 -2.72 -9.66 -13.12
CA LEU A 156 -1.99 -10.03 -11.91
C LEU A 156 -1.15 -11.28 -12.16
N THR A 157 0.11 -11.28 -11.74
CA THR A 157 0.98 -12.45 -11.73
C THR A 157 1.48 -12.67 -10.31
N LEU A 158 1.49 -13.92 -9.85
CA LEU A 158 1.96 -14.29 -8.51
C LEU A 158 3.19 -15.20 -8.65
N LYS A 159 4.27 -14.86 -7.95
CA LYS A 159 5.55 -15.58 -8.00
C LYS A 159 6.16 -15.69 -6.62
N ASN A 160 7.05 -16.67 -6.42
CA ASN A 160 7.97 -16.59 -5.30
C ASN A 160 9.25 -15.84 -5.71
N TYR A 161 10.08 -15.50 -4.73
CA TYR A 161 11.33 -14.75 -4.92
C TYR A 161 12.36 -15.41 -5.86
N THR A 162 12.21 -16.70 -6.18
CA THR A 162 13.05 -17.43 -7.15
C THR A 162 12.40 -17.57 -8.55
N GLY A 163 11.27 -16.90 -8.78
CA GLY A 163 10.52 -16.89 -10.05
C GLY A 163 9.60 -18.10 -10.30
N GLY A 164 9.51 -19.00 -9.32
CA GLY A 164 8.62 -20.15 -9.30
C GLY A 164 7.20 -19.81 -8.88
N ARG A 165 6.41 -20.84 -8.58
CA ARG A 165 5.08 -20.67 -7.98
C ARG A 165 5.25 -20.33 -6.50
N GLN A 166 4.43 -19.42 -5.98
CA GLN A 166 4.31 -19.21 -4.54
C GLN A 166 4.13 -20.55 -3.78
N PRO A 167 4.70 -20.67 -2.58
CA PRO A 167 4.51 -21.85 -1.73
C PRO A 167 3.05 -21.97 -1.29
N ALA A 168 2.71 -23.09 -0.63
CA ALA A 168 1.41 -23.20 0.02
C ALA A 168 1.41 -22.31 1.29
N PRO A 169 0.29 -21.63 1.59
CA PRO A 169 0.18 -20.83 2.80
C PRO A 169 0.27 -21.71 4.05
N GLN A 170 0.76 -21.12 5.13
CA GLN A 170 0.72 -21.68 6.47
C GLN A 170 -0.73 -21.83 6.93
N LYS A 171 -1.02 -22.92 7.65
CA LYS A 171 -2.40 -23.26 8.07
C LYS A 171 -2.64 -23.16 9.57
N ASN A 172 -1.56 -23.09 10.35
CA ASN A 172 -1.61 -23.06 11.80
C ASN A 172 -0.28 -22.57 12.39
N GLY A 173 -0.32 -22.24 13.68
CA GLY A 173 0.86 -21.84 14.43
C GLY A 173 1.36 -20.45 14.06
N PRO A 174 2.60 -20.10 14.48
CA PRO A 174 3.16 -18.77 14.29
C PRO A 174 3.18 -18.31 12.83
N GLY A 175 3.49 -19.21 11.90
CA GLY A 175 3.52 -18.86 10.48
C GLY A 175 2.17 -18.46 9.91
N ALA A 176 1.06 -19.06 10.37
CA ALA A 176 -0.28 -18.62 9.94
C ALA A 176 -0.68 -17.28 10.56
N ALA A 177 -0.22 -16.99 11.78
CA ALA A 177 -0.45 -15.68 12.40
C ALA A 177 0.35 -14.59 11.67
N LEU A 178 1.61 -14.84 11.33
CA LEU A 178 2.40 -13.85 10.60
C LEU A 178 1.91 -13.67 9.16
N GLU A 179 1.57 -14.74 8.45
CA GLU A 179 0.97 -14.62 7.11
C GLU A 179 -0.37 -13.87 7.14
N GLU A 180 -1.17 -13.99 8.20
CA GLU A 180 -2.37 -13.18 8.39
C GLU A 180 -2.04 -11.68 8.57
N ASP A 181 -1.03 -11.37 9.38
CA ASP A 181 -0.63 -9.98 9.61
C ASP A 181 -0.06 -9.38 8.32
N VAL A 182 0.91 -10.02 7.64
CA VAL A 182 1.51 -9.48 6.40
C VAL A 182 0.56 -9.49 5.20
N ALA A 183 -0.54 -10.24 5.21
CA ALA A 183 -1.49 -10.21 4.09
C ALA A 183 -2.14 -8.83 3.89
N VAL A 184 -2.43 -8.09 4.97
CA VAL A 184 -2.97 -6.73 4.83
C VAL A 184 -1.92 -5.74 4.29
N GLU A 185 -0.62 -6.01 4.51
CA GLU A 185 0.47 -5.28 3.86
C GLU A 185 0.45 -5.53 2.35
N THR A 186 0.40 -6.80 1.94
CA THR A 186 0.33 -7.14 0.51
C THR A 186 -0.92 -6.61 -0.18
N SER A 187 -2.06 -6.63 0.52
CA SER A 187 -3.29 -6.00 0.03
C SER A 187 -3.13 -4.48 -0.09
N LEU A 188 -2.55 -3.80 0.91
CA LEU A 188 -2.25 -2.36 0.87
C LEU A 188 -1.38 -2.02 -0.35
N ASP A 189 -0.29 -2.75 -0.55
CA ASP A 189 0.69 -2.46 -1.59
C ASP A 189 0.11 -2.62 -2.99
N LEU A 190 -0.62 -3.72 -3.22
CA LEU A 190 -1.31 -3.93 -4.50
C LEU A 190 -2.42 -2.90 -4.73
N ASP A 191 -3.19 -2.55 -3.70
CA ASP A 191 -4.27 -1.56 -3.79
C ASP A 191 -3.72 -0.16 -4.08
N ALA A 192 -2.63 0.25 -3.41
CA ALA A 192 -1.96 1.52 -3.61
C ALA A 192 -1.33 1.63 -5.01
N ALA A 193 -0.63 0.59 -5.47
CA ALA A 193 -0.09 0.51 -6.84
C ALA A 193 -1.21 0.51 -7.90
N SER A 194 -2.30 -0.21 -7.64
CA SER A 194 -3.51 -0.27 -8.47
C SER A 194 -4.20 1.09 -8.57
N ALA A 195 -4.28 1.84 -7.47
CA ALA A 195 -4.81 3.20 -7.43
C ALA A 195 -3.93 4.19 -8.22
N ALA A 196 -2.61 4.08 -8.04
CA ALA A 196 -1.63 4.91 -8.72
C ALA A 196 -1.61 4.65 -10.23
N CYS A 197 -1.68 3.39 -10.68
CA CYS A 197 -1.72 3.03 -12.10
C CYS A 197 -2.80 1.97 -12.43
N PRO A 198 -4.06 2.40 -12.66
CA PRO A 198 -5.15 1.46 -12.93
C PRO A 198 -5.01 0.61 -14.19
N THR A 199 -4.11 0.95 -15.13
CA THR A 199 -3.88 0.20 -16.38
C THR A 199 -2.59 -0.64 -16.37
N CYS A 200 -1.77 -0.51 -15.33
CA CYS A 200 -0.55 -1.28 -15.18
C CYS A 200 -0.86 -2.74 -14.83
N ARG A 201 0.09 -3.63 -15.15
CA ARG A 201 0.08 -5.01 -14.65
C ARG A 201 0.68 -5.04 -13.25
N LEU A 202 0.22 -5.97 -12.43
CA LEU A 202 0.75 -6.21 -11.10
C LEU A 202 1.47 -7.56 -11.09
N LEU A 203 2.63 -7.57 -10.47
CA LEU A 203 3.41 -8.77 -10.17
C LEU A 203 3.64 -8.78 -8.66
N GLU A 204 3.04 -9.72 -7.96
CA GLU A 204 3.42 -9.97 -6.56
C GLU A 204 4.51 -11.05 -6.53
N ILE A 205 5.51 -10.83 -5.69
CA ILE A 205 6.62 -11.74 -5.44
C ILE A 205 6.73 -11.99 -3.94
N SER A 206 6.37 -13.20 -3.52
CA SER A 206 6.49 -13.61 -2.13
C SER A 206 7.93 -13.99 -1.78
N VAL A 207 8.47 -13.42 -0.71
CA VAL A 207 9.61 -14.01 0.04
C VAL A 207 9.08 -14.88 1.19
N PRO A 208 9.90 -15.73 1.82
CA PRO A 208 9.50 -16.47 3.03
C PRO A 208 8.83 -15.58 4.09
N TRP A 209 7.77 -16.08 4.75
CA TRP A 209 7.05 -15.29 5.76
C TRP A 209 7.96 -14.83 6.90
N GLN A 210 8.95 -15.64 7.28
CA GLN A 210 9.93 -15.31 8.32
C GLN A 210 10.65 -13.99 8.06
N ASP A 211 10.81 -13.61 6.80
CA ASP A 211 11.49 -12.37 6.44
C ASP A 211 10.68 -11.13 6.85
N GLY A 212 9.37 -11.27 7.07
CA GLY A 212 8.54 -10.22 7.63
C GLY A 212 8.75 -9.98 9.14
N GLU A 213 9.49 -10.85 9.82
CA GLU A 213 9.78 -10.77 11.26
C GLU A 213 11.29 -10.62 11.55
N ASP A 214 12.11 -11.44 10.89
CA ASP A 214 13.52 -11.58 11.19
C ASP A 214 14.37 -10.40 10.66
N ASP A 215 15.31 -9.89 11.48
CA ASP A 215 16.37 -8.96 11.04
C ASP A 215 17.65 -9.74 10.78
N ASN A 216 17.85 -10.24 9.55
CA ASN A 216 19.05 -11.00 9.24
C ASN A 216 19.47 -10.93 7.76
N ASP A 217 20.67 -11.46 7.51
CA ASP A 217 21.30 -11.54 6.19
C ASP A 217 20.54 -12.46 5.20
N VAL A 218 19.78 -13.44 5.69
CA VAL A 218 18.97 -14.33 4.83
C VAL A 218 17.80 -13.54 4.26
N SER A 219 17.07 -12.81 5.09
CA SER A 219 15.92 -12.00 4.67
C SER A 219 16.33 -10.94 3.66
N THR A 220 17.41 -10.19 3.93
CA THR A 220 17.89 -9.19 2.95
C THR A 220 18.43 -9.79 1.66
N ALA A 221 18.95 -11.03 1.69
CA ALA A 221 19.35 -11.76 0.48
C ALA A 221 18.14 -12.25 -0.33
N ASP A 222 17.09 -12.76 0.33
CA ASP A 222 15.86 -13.22 -0.33
C ASP A 222 15.11 -12.05 -0.98
N PHE A 223 15.05 -10.88 -0.32
CA PHE A 223 14.53 -9.64 -0.93
C PHE A 223 15.37 -9.18 -2.12
N ALA A 224 16.70 -9.26 -2.04
CA ALA A 224 17.56 -8.91 -3.17
C ALA A 224 17.37 -9.85 -4.37
N GLU A 225 17.25 -11.16 -4.14
CA GLU A 225 16.91 -12.13 -5.19
C GLU A 225 15.49 -11.88 -5.75
N ALA A 226 14.53 -11.50 -4.91
CA ALA A 226 13.19 -11.10 -5.36
C ALA A 226 13.22 -9.90 -6.32
N VAL A 227 14.10 -8.92 -6.08
CA VAL A 227 14.28 -7.78 -7.00
C VAL A 227 14.83 -8.24 -8.34
N ASP A 228 15.86 -9.09 -8.36
CA ASP A 228 16.39 -9.63 -9.61
C ASP A 228 15.34 -10.47 -10.35
N THR A 229 14.52 -11.23 -9.62
CA THR A 229 13.37 -11.95 -10.17
C THR A 229 12.34 -10.98 -10.77
N ALA A 230 11.97 -9.90 -10.08
CA ALA A 230 11.06 -8.89 -10.60
C ALA A 230 11.55 -8.32 -11.93
N VAL A 231 12.83 -7.96 -11.99
CA VAL A 231 13.47 -7.47 -13.22
C VAL A 231 13.39 -8.52 -14.33
N ALA A 232 13.72 -9.78 -14.04
CA ALA A 232 13.66 -10.87 -15.00
C ALA A 232 12.22 -11.16 -15.48
N GLN A 233 11.20 -10.89 -14.67
CA GLN A 233 9.77 -10.98 -15.03
C GLN A 233 9.26 -9.71 -15.75
N GLY A 234 10.12 -8.73 -16.02
CA GLY A 234 9.77 -7.53 -16.78
C GLY A 234 9.17 -6.39 -15.94
N ALA A 235 9.45 -6.37 -14.64
CA ALA A 235 9.11 -5.24 -13.79
C ALA A 235 9.73 -3.94 -14.31
N SER A 236 8.92 -2.88 -14.24
CA SER A 236 9.23 -1.53 -14.67
C SER A 236 9.37 -0.59 -13.46
N ALA A 237 8.60 -0.88 -12.41
CA ALA A 237 8.77 -0.34 -11.08
C ALA A 237 8.66 -1.48 -10.05
N ILE A 238 9.32 -1.35 -8.92
CA ILE A 238 9.37 -2.34 -7.83
C ILE A 238 9.16 -1.58 -6.52
N SER A 239 8.21 -2.02 -5.70
CA SER A 239 8.03 -1.54 -4.33
C SER A 239 8.52 -2.56 -3.32
N ILE A 240 9.17 -2.06 -2.27
CA ILE A 240 9.58 -2.81 -1.09
C ILE A 240 9.14 -2.02 0.13
N SER A 241 8.10 -2.48 0.80
CA SER A 241 7.55 -1.81 1.98
C SER A 241 8.09 -2.41 3.29
N TYR A 242 9.34 -2.90 3.24
CA TYR A 242 10.04 -3.58 4.32
C TYR A 242 11.38 -2.91 4.65
N GLY A 243 11.68 -2.82 5.96
CA GLY A 243 12.88 -2.22 6.52
C GLY A 243 13.72 -3.19 7.36
N TYR A 244 15.03 -3.19 7.12
CA TYR A 244 16.02 -4.01 7.85
C TYR A 244 17.17 -3.17 8.36
N THR A 245 17.88 -3.68 9.38
CA THR A 245 19.08 -3.03 9.88
C THR A 245 20.16 -3.01 8.78
N ALA A 246 20.67 -1.82 8.44
CA ALA A 246 21.72 -1.68 7.46
C ALA A 246 23.08 -2.14 8.02
N ASP A 247 23.76 -3.05 7.32
CA ASP A 247 25.07 -3.56 7.69
C ASP A 247 25.97 -3.79 6.48
N VAL A 248 27.19 -4.30 6.70
CA VAL A 248 28.15 -4.50 5.61
C VAL A 248 27.73 -5.59 4.62
N THR A 249 26.89 -6.54 5.02
CA THR A 249 26.42 -7.63 4.17
C THR A 249 25.41 -7.10 3.17
N ASN A 250 24.37 -6.38 3.65
CA ASN A 250 23.30 -5.88 2.79
C ASN A 250 23.62 -4.55 2.08
N THR A 251 24.69 -3.86 2.49
CA THR A 251 25.20 -2.64 1.82
C THR A 251 26.42 -2.87 0.93
N SER A 252 26.75 -4.12 0.59
CA SER A 252 27.87 -4.43 -0.32
C SER A 252 27.60 -5.65 -1.20
N GLY A 253 28.57 -5.97 -2.07
CA GLY A 253 28.58 -7.23 -2.81
C GLY A 253 27.36 -7.46 -3.70
N ALA A 254 26.86 -8.70 -3.70
CA ALA A 254 25.76 -9.14 -4.55
C ALA A 254 24.43 -8.46 -4.17
N ILE A 255 24.10 -8.40 -2.87
CA ILE A 255 22.86 -7.78 -2.38
C ILE A 255 22.76 -6.33 -2.86
N LEU A 256 23.82 -5.52 -2.66
CA LEU A 256 23.84 -4.14 -3.16
C LEU A 256 23.65 -4.04 -4.68
N ASN A 257 24.20 -5.00 -5.45
CA ASN A 257 24.10 -4.97 -6.91
C ASN A 257 22.71 -5.33 -7.41
N SER A 258 21.98 -6.21 -6.72
CA SER A 258 20.59 -6.55 -7.05
C SER A 258 19.64 -5.35 -6.91
N LEU A 259 19.99 -4.33 -6.12
CA LEU A 259 19.21 -3.09 -5.99
C LEU A 259 19.67 -1.99 -6.95
N ARG A 260 20.48 -2.30 -7.97
CA ARG A 260 21.05 -1.32 -8.92
C ARG A 260 20.62 -1.62 -10.36
N HIS A 261 19.40 -1.24 -10.68
CA HIS A 261 18.83 -1.41 -12.02
C HIS A 261 18.57 -0.07 -12.70
N LYS A 262 19.29 0.21 -13.78
CA LYS A 262 18.98 1.37 -14.64
C LYS A 262 17.72 1.07 -15.44
N GLY A 263 16.82 2.04 -15.54
CA GLY A 263 15.59 1.90 -16.30
C GLY A 263 14.43 1.33 -15.50
N ILE A 264 14.62 1.06 -14.21
CA ILE A 264 13.63 0.45 -13.32
C ILE A 264 13.59 1.29 -12.04
N ALA A 265 12.41 1.75 -11.67
CA ALA A 265 12.23 2.45 -10.41
C ALA A 265 12.15 1.43 -9.27
N ILE A 266 13.02 1.54 -8.27
CA ILE A 266 12.92 0.77 -7.02
C ILE A 266 12.58 1.77 -5.93
N THR A 267 11.44 1.58 -5.26
CA THR A 267 10.96 2.42 -4.17
C THR A 267 10.97 1.63 -2.87
N ALA A 268 11.31 2.29 -1.78
CA ALA A 268 11.20 1.68 -0.45
C ALA A 268 10.67 2.67 0.58
N SER A 269 9.87 2.18 1.51
CA SER A 269 9.40 2.91 2.68
C SER A 269 10.58 3.42 3.51
N THR A 270 10.47 4.62 4.06
CA THR A 270 11.53 5.20 4.91
C THR A 270 11.49 4.71 6.35
N GLY A 271 10.39 4.07 6.76
CA GLY A 271 10.13 3.74 8.15
C GLY A 271 9.04 4.59 8.77
N ASP A 272 8.50 4.05 9.86
CA ASP A 272 7.34 4.58 10.60
C ASP A 272 7.66 4.98 12.05
N SER A 273 8.94 5.23 12.34
CA SER A 273 9.45 5.58 13.68
C SER A 273 10.18 6.92 13.70
N GLY A 274 9.80 7.83 12.81
CA GLY A 274 10.30 9.20 12.76
C GLY A 274 11.79 9.29 12.36
N PHE A 275 12.47 10.34 12.82
CA PHE A 275 13.88 10.53 12.54
C PHE A 275 14.77 9.37 13.04
N ASN A 276 15.68 8.88 12.20
CA ASN A 276 16.49 7.70 12.48
C ASN A 276 17.77 7.95 13.30
N GLY A 277 17.93 9.14 13.90
CA GLY A 277 19.14 9.53 14.63
C GLY A 277 20.32 10.00 13.76
N GLY A 278 20.16 10.10 12.44
CA GLY A 278 21.05 10.84 11.54
C GLY A 278 22.31 10.09 11.10
N ILE A 279 22.42 8.78 11.37
CA ILE A 279 23.61 7.99 11.03
C ILE A 279 23.30 6.86 10.04
N HIS A 280 22.20 6.12 10.26
CA HIS A 280 21.83 4.96 9.47
C HIS A 280 20.35 4.93 9.16
N GLN A 281 20.01 4.94 7.87
CA GLN A 281 18.69 4.63 7.37
C GLN A 281 18.48 3.13 7.26
N SER A 282 17.22 2.70 7.34
CA SER A 282 16.86 1.29 7.12
C SER A 282 17.25 0.87 5.70
N TRP A 283 17.73 -0.36 5.55
CA TRP A 283 17.85 -0.98 4.24
C TRP A 283 16.45 -1.42 3.76
N PRO A 284 16.09 -1.26 2.47
CA PRO A 284 16.92 -0.75 1.37
C PRO A 284 16.74 0.75 1.08
N SER A 285 15.92 1.49 1.84
CA SER A 285 15.69 2.93 1.60
C SER A 285 16.96 3.78 1.79
N ASN A 286 17.96 3.28 2.52
CA ASN A 286 19.27 3.91 2.66
C ASN A 286 20.13 3.90 1.37
N LEU A 287 19.81 3.05 0.38
CA LEU A 287 20.64 2.85 -0.81
C LEU A 287 20.47 3.99 -1.84
N PRO A 288 21.57 4.52 -2.43
CA PRO A 288 21.49 5.58 -3.46
C PRO A 288 20.79 5.19 -4.77
N SER A 289 20.58 3.90 -4.99
CA SER A 289 19.88 3.35 -6.16
C SER A 289 18.40 3.09 -5.92
N VAL A 290 17.90 3.37 -4.72
CA VAL A 290 16.50 3.22 -4.31
C VAL A 290 15.93 4.60 -4.02
N THR A 291 14.71 4.86 -4.48
CA THR A 291 13.94 6.04 -4.09
C THR A 291 13.37 5.79 -2.71
N ALA A 292 13.83 6.52 -1.69
CA ALA A 292 13.24 6.45 -0.35
C ALA A 292 11.97 7.29 -0.31
N VAL A 293 10.86 6.64 0.03
CA VAL A 293 9.54 7.24 0.02
C VAL A 293 9.08 7.50 1.45
N GLY A 294 8.98 8.77 1.80
CA GLY A 294 8.53 9.22 3.11
C GLY A 294 7.01 9.33 3.22
N GLY A 295 6.57 10.05 4.25
CA GLY A 295 5.16 10.14 4.63
C GLY A 295 4.66 11.55 4.90
N VAL A 296 3.44 11.83 4.45
CA VAL A 296 2.69 13.04 4.81
C VAL A 296 1.35 12.66 5.43
N THR A 297 0.81 13.58 6.22
CA THR A 297 -0.63 13.63 6.52
C THR A 297 -1.29 14.45 5.41
N LEU A 298 -2.36 13.93 4.80
CA LEU A 298 -3.00 14.52 3.62
C LEU A 298 -4.49 14.87 3.82
N PRO A 299 -4.84 15.92 4.59
CA PRO A 299 -6.23 16.36 4.70
C PRO A 299 -6.78 16.85 3.35
N ALA A 300 -8.04 16.51 3.01
CA ALA A 300 -8.63 16.78 1.71
C ALA A 300 -8.85 18.28 1.41
N ASP A 301 -9.05 19.08 2.45
CA ASP A 301 -9.39 20.51 2.37
C ASP A 301 -8.39 21.40 3.15
N GLY A 302 -7.18 20.92 3.39
CA GLY A 302 -6.11 21.62 4.12
C GLY A 302 -4.72 21.40 3.51
N PRO A 303 -3.68 22.09 4.01
CA PRO A 303 -2.31 21.79 3.59
C PRO A 303 -1.89 20.41 4.09
N ALA A 304 -1.13 19.68 3.27
CA ALA A 304 -0.41 18.51 3.74
C ALA A 304 0.67 18.93 4.76
N THR A 305 0.98 18.03 5.69
CA THR A 305 2.07 18.21 6.67
C THR A 305 2.95 16.97 6.71
N ALA A 306 4.20 17.12 7.14
CA ALA A 306 5.03 15.97 7.46
C ALA A 306 4.30 15.08 8.48
N TRP A 307 4.27 13.78 8.20
CA TRP A 307 3.73 12.82 9.14
C TRP A 307 4.75 12.59 10.25
N TRP A 308 4.29 12.63 11.50
CA TRP A 308 5.15 12.58 12.68
C TRP A 308 5.98 11.31 12.82
N ALA A 309 5.53 10.22 12.20
CA ALA A 309 6.22 8.93 12.18
C ALA A 309 7.02 8.70 10.90
N ALA A 310 6.97 9.59 9.89
CA ALA A 310 7.71 9.40 8.64
C ALA A 310 9.23 9.32 8.88
N GLY A 311 9.86 8.27 8.35
CA GLY A 311 11.29 8.06 8.43
C GLY A 311 12.12 9.15 7.73
N SER A 312 13.22 9.58 8.36
CA SER A 312 14.14 10.58 7.78
C SER A 312 15.53 10.52 8.41
N GLY A 313 16.54 11.05 7.70
CA GLY A 313 17.94 11.01 8.14
C GLY A 313 18.94 10.53 7.08
N CYS A 314 20.16 10.22 7.52
CA CYS A 314 21.32 10.06 6.62
C CYS A 314 21.82 8.63 6.55
N GLU A 315 22.57 8.30 5.49
CA GLU A 315 23.41 7.10 5.39
C GLU A 315 24.84 7.47 5.01
N THR A 316 25.71 7.48 6.01
CA THR A 316 27.10 7.98 5.89
C THR A 316 28.03 7.07 5.12
N ARG A 317 27.66 5.80 4.87
CA ARG A 317 28.48 4.87 4.06
C ARG A 317 28.35 5.10 2.56
N PHE A 318 27.31 5.81 2.14
CA PHE A 318 27.09 6.09 0.73
C PHE A 318 27.27 7.58 0.42
N ALA A 319 27.76 7.84 -0.78
CA ALA A 319 27.62 9.16 -1.37
C ALA A 319 26.14 9.47 -1.59
N ALA A 320 25.82 10.75 -1.73
CA ALA A 320 24.51 11.20 -2.16
C ALA A 320 24.00 10.46 -3.42
N ALA A 321 22.69 10.26 -3.50
CA ALA A 321 22.07 9.73 -4.71
C ALA A 321 22.27 10.67 -5.91
N THR A 322 22.25 10.11 -7.12
CA THR A 322 22.39 10.89 -8.36
C THR A 322 21.34 11.99 -8.40
N GLY A 323 21.78 13.24 -8.61
CA GLY A 323 20.89 14.40 -8.70
C GLY A 323 20.46 14.99 -7.35
N GLN A 324 20.69 14.30 -6.23
CA GLN A 324 20.23 14.75 -4.92
C GLN A 324 20.65 16.20 -4.62
N SER A 325 19.67 17.01 -4.19
CA SER A 325 19.80 18.46 -4.12
C SER A 325 20.91 18.93 -3.18
N ALA A 326 21.46 20.13 -3.42
CA ALA A 326 22.48 20.70 -2.55
C ALA A 326 21.99 20.87 -1.08
N PRO A 327 20.75 21.30 -0.80
CA PRO A 327 20.21 21.29 0.57
C PRO A 327 20.18 19.90 1.20
N ALA A 328 19.72 18.88 0.47
CA ALA A 328 19.66 17.50 0.95
C ALA A 328 21.03 16.95 1.34
N THR A 329 21.98 17.05 0.41
CA THR A 329 23.34 16.55 0.65
C THR A 329 24.05 17.35 1.74
N ALA A 330 23.86 18.67 1.83
CA ALA A 330 24.44 19.48 2.89
C ALA A 330 23.90 19.12 4.29
N ALA A 331 22.63 18.71 4.39
CA ALA A 331 22.04 18.24 5.65
C ALA A 331 22.71 16.96 6.17
N CYS A 332 23.17 16.10 5.25
CA CYS A 332 23.82 14.83 5.54
C CYS A 332 25.34 14.82 5.29
N GLY A 333 26.03 15.97 5.36
CA GLY A 333 27.48 16.01 5.21
C GLY A 333 28.00 15.47 3.87
N HIS A 334 27.22 15.65 2.80
CA HIS A 334 27.43 15.16 1.43
C HIS A 334 27.19 13.66 1.21
N HIS A 335 26.50 13.01 2.14
CA HIS A 335 26.07 11.61 2.04
C HIS A 335 24.61 11.48 1.61
N ARG A 336 24.14 10.24 1.42
CA ARG A 336 22.73 9.96 1.10
C ARG A 336 21.82 10.51 2.19
N ALA A 337 20.83 11.30 1.80
CA ALA A 337 19.81 11.86 2.69
C ALA A 337 18.42 11.32 2.33
N ALA A 338 17.69 10.70 3.26
CA ALA A 338 16.29 10.30 3.07
C ALA A 338 15.35 11.23 3.86
N ALA A 339 14.12 11.44 3.41
CA ALA A 339 13.45 10.88 2.23
C ALA A 339 13.85 11.56 0.89
N ASP A 340 13.47 10.96 -0.24
CA ASP A 340 13.60 11.58 -1.58
C ASP A 340 12.31 12.29 -2.00
N VAL A 341 11.15 11.67 -1.79
CA VAL A 341 9.80 12.16 -2.08
C VAL A 341 8.83 11.51 -1.08
N SER A 342 7.64 12.08 -0.87
CA SER A 342 6.63 11.49 0.03
C SER A 342 5.24 11.41 -0.60
N ALA A 343 4.44 10.47 -0.11
CA ALA A 343 3.00 10.40 -0.34
C ALA A 343 2.29 10.19 1.01
N ASP A 344 0.97 10.00 0.98
CA ASP A 344 0.13 9.87 2.16
C ASP A 344 0.50 8.59 2.90
N ALA A 345 0.85 8.76 4.16
CA ALA A 345 1.30 7.69 5.05
C ALA A 345 0.62 7.78 6.41
N ASP A 346 -0.06 8.87 6.76
CA ASP A 346 -0.67 8.97 8.08
C ASP A 346 -1.95 8.12 8.15
N PRO A 347 -2.11 7.16 9.08
CA PRO A 347 -3.37 6.44 9.26
C PRO A 347 -4.55 7.37 9.55
N ALA A 348 -4.31 8.61 10.03
CA ALA A 348 -5.35 9.63 10.16
C ALA A 348 -5.98 10.05 8.83
N THR A 349 -5.24 9.92 7.73
CA THR A 349 -5.67 10.19 6.35
C THR A 349 -5.59 8.93 5.47
N GLY A 350 -5.43 7.74 6.07
CA GLY A 350 -5.00 6.53 5.38
C GLY A 350 -5.91 5.99 4.27
N LEU A 351 -5.37 5.02 3.55
CA LEU A 351 -5.98 4.38 2.40
C LEU A 351 -7.05 3.38 2.83
N ALA A 352 -8.11 3.26 2.02
CA ALA A 352 -9.04 2.15 2.14
C ALA A 352 -8.40 0.89 1.56
N VAL A 353 -8.28 -0.16 2.35
CA VAL A 353 -7.69 -1.46 1.94
C VAL A 353 -8.73 -2.55 2.15
N TYR A 354 -8.77 -3.54 1.26
CA TYR A 354 -9.64 -4.70 1.41
C TYR A 354 -8.82 -5.98 1.54
N ASP A 355 -8.94 -6.66 2.69
CA ASP A 355 -8.25 -7.91 2.97
C ASP A 355 -9.17 -8.89 3.71
N THR A 356 -9.20 -10.15 3.27
CA THR A 356 -10.05 -11.19 3.85
C THR A 356 -9.29 -12.40 4.38
N TYR A 357 -7.97 -12.37 4.38
CA TYR A 357 -7.18 -13.51 4.80
C TYR A 357 -7.01 -13.51 6.32
N ALA A 358 -7.66 -14.48 6.99
CA ALA A 358 -7.61 -14.60 8.45
C ALA A 358 -7.48 -16.07 8.93
N PRO A 359 -6.40 -16.77 8.55
CA PRO A 359 -6.19 -18.18 8.91
C PRO A 359 -5.98 -18.44 10.41
N SER A 360 -5.54 -17.43 11.17
CA SER A 360 -5.20 -17.52 12.59
C SER A 360 -6.30 -16.96 13.48
N SER A 361 -6.79 -15.75 13.22
CA SER A 361 -7.86 -15.14 14.04
C SER A 361 -9.26 -15.63 13.68
N GLY A 362 -9.48 -16.04 12.43
CA GLY A 362 -10.81 -16.31 11.88
C GLY A 362 -11.65 -15.05 11.66
N GLU A 363 -11.03 -13.87 11.73
CA GLU A 363 -11.68 -12.57 11.81
C GLU A 363 -11.08 -11.59 10.77
N PRO A 364 -11.51 -11.67 9.49
CA PRO A 364 -10.93 -10.89 8.40
C PRO A 364 -11.14 -9.38 8.57
N TYR A 365 -10.22 -8.58 8.02
CA TYR A 365 -10.35 -7.12 8.03
C TYR A 365 -11.56 -6.63 7.23
N ASN A 366 -11.88 -7.28 6.11
CA ASN A 366 -12.75 -6.73 5.07
C ASN A 366 -12.23 -5.34 4.66
N TRP A 367 -13.08 -4.31 4.65
CA TRP A 367 -12.61 -2.93 4.47
C TRP A 367 -12.01 -2.38 5.76
N THR A 368 -10.75 -1.97 5.70
CA THR A 368 -10.06 -1.29 6.79
C THR A 368 -9.37 -0.02 6.29
N ILE A 369 -8.71 0.71 7.19
CA ILE A 369 -7.95 1.92 6.90
C ILE A 369 -6.52 1.66 7.32
N VAL A 370 -5.59 1.83 6.39
CA VAL A 370 -4.18 1.54 6.59
C VAL A 370 -3.35 2.75 6.16
N GLY A 371 -2.35 3.08 6.97
CA GLY A 371 -1.30 4.03 6.62
C GLY A 371 0.06 3.38 6.81
N GLY A 372 1.04 4.21 7.16
CA GLY A 372 2.45 3.90 7.13
C GLY A 372 3.12 4.29 5.82
N THR A 373 4.44 4.43 5.82
CA THR A 373 5.21 4.71 4.60
C THR A 373 5.15 3.54 3.60
N SER A 374 4.70 2.36 4.04
CA SER A 374 4.20 1.28 3.18
C SER A 374 3.06 1.67 2.27
N ALA A 375 2.19 2.62 2.63
CA ALA A 375 1.16 3.10 1.69
C ALA A 375 1.78 3.97 0.59
N SER A 376 2.81 4.74 0.93
CA SER A 376 3.46 5.70 0.03
C SER A 376 4.34 5.04 -1.02
N ALA A 377 5.20 4.09 -0.62
CA ALA A 377 6.16 3.44 -1.51
C ALA A 377 5.52 2.81 -2.77
N PRO A 378 4.52 1.93 -2.68
CA PRO A 378 3.86 1.30 -3.82
C PRO A 378 3.04 2.30 -4.64
N TYR A 379 2.49 3.35 -4.00
CA TYR A 379 1.84 4.44 -4.72
C TYR A 379 2.85 5.17 -5.63
N ILE A 380 4.04 5.51 -5.13
CA ILE A 380 5.11 6.13 -5.92
C ILE A 380 5.65 5.17 -7.00
N ALA A 381 5.82 3.88 -6.72
CA ALA A 381 6.16 2.88 -7.75
C ALA A 381 5.13 2.88 -8.88
N GLY A 382 3.85 2.96 -8.52
CA GLY A 382 2.76 3.08 -9.48
C GLY A 382 2.81 4.37 -10.31
N LEU A 383 3.25 5.49 -9.75
CA LEU A 383 3.43 6.74 -10.52
C LEU A 383 4.56 6.62 -11.56
N TYR A 384 5.71 6.06 -11.19
CA TYR A 384 6.79 5.72 -12.13
C TYR A 384 6.29 4.85 -13.28
N ALA A 385 5.59 3.76 -12.97
CA ALA A 385 5.03 2.87 -13.99
C ALA A 385 3.96 3.57 -14.84
N ARG A 386 3.13 4.43 -14.24
CA ARG A 386 2.06 5.18 -14.92
C ARG A 386 2.59 6.20 -15.91
N ALA A 387 3.64 6.93 -15.53
CA ALA A 387 4.26 7.93 -16.38
C ALA A 387 5.01 7.26 -17.54
N GLY A 388 5.67 6.13 -17.28
CA GLY A 388 6.31 5.30 -18.30
C GLY A 388 7.62 5.89 -18.85
N HIS A 389 8.15 6.95 -18.25
CA HIS A 389 9.42 7.58 -18.60
C HIS A 389 10.58 6.93 -17.85
N LEU A 390 10.70 5.60 -17.95
CA LEU A 390 11.58 4.82 -17.09
C LEU A 390 13.03 4.72 -17.56
N SER A 391 13.32 4.83 -18.86
CA SER A 391 14.68 4.67 -19.39
C SER A 391 15.79 5.55 -18.76
N PRO A 392 15.54 6.81 -18.32
CA PRO A 392 16.53 7.62 -17.63
C PRO A 392 16.62 7.33 -16.11
N VAL A 393 15.73 6.52 -15.53
CA VAL A 393 15.68 6.25 -14.09
C VAL A 393 16.95 5.53 -13.65
N GLN A 394 17.60 6.10 -12.63
CA GLN A 394 18.76 5.59 -11.93
C GLN A 394 18.69 6.07 -10.47
N GLY A 395 18.04 5.28 -9.62
CA GLY A 395 17.64 5.74 -8.27
C GLY A 395 16.65 6.90 -8.37
N PRO A 396 16.71 7.90 -7.47
CA PRO A 396 15.77 9.03 -7.44
C PRO A 396 16.12 10.17 -8.43
N ASN A 397 16.98 9.96 -9.43
CA ASN A 397 17.53 11.06 -10.24
C ASN A 397 16.46 11.87 -10.99
N SER A 398 15.45 11.23 -11.56
CA SER A 398 14.40 11.92 -12.32
C SER A 398 13.61 12.89 -11.44
N LEU A 399 13.44 12.55 -10.16
CA LEU A 399 12.79 13.41 -9.18
C LEU A 399 13.54 14.72 -8.97
N TYR A 400 14.87 14.64 -8.87
CA TYR A 400 15.72 15.81 -8.67
C TYR A 400 16.02 16.59 -9.97
N GLU A 401 15.89 15.95 -11.13
CA GLU A 401 15.99 16.62 -12.44
C GLU A 401 14.69 17.36 -12.83
N ALA A 402 13.55 16.97 -12.24
CA ALA A 402 12.25 17.55 -12.52
C ALA A 402 12.13 19.00 -12.03
N PRO A 403 11.30 19.83 -12.68
CA PRO A 403 11.02 21.17 -12.19
C PRO A 403 10.27 21.11 -10.86
N ALA A 404 10.50 22.10 -9.98
CA ALA A 404 9.81 22.17 -8.68
C ALA A 404 8.26 22.15 -8.79
N SER A 405 7.69 22.57 -9.92
CA SER A 405 6.24 22.50 -10.18
C SER A 405 5.70 21.07 -10.37
N ALA A 406 6.57 20.07 -10.49
CA ALA A 406 6.19 18.66 -10.49
C ALA A 406 5.88 18.13 -9.07
N PHE A 407 6.08 18.96 -8.04
CA PHE A 407 5.83 18.62 -6.64
C PHE A 407 5.01 19.71 -5.95
N THR A 408 4.28 19.29 -4.92
CA THR A 408 3.75 20.20 -3.91
C THR A 408 4.70 20.14 -2.71
N ASP A 409 5.35 21.27 -2.42
CA ASP A 409 6.26 21.42 -1.30
C ASP A 409 5.49 21.37 0.03
N VAL A 410 5.96 20.57 0.98
CA VAL A 410 5.32 20.38 2.29
C VAL A 410 6.15 21.09 3.33
N THR A 411 5.69 22.25 3.78
CA THR A 411 6.53 23.17 4.57
C THR A 411 6.19 23.20 6.06
N GLY A 412 5.40 22.24 6.55
CA GLY A 412 4.89 22.22 7.92
C GLY A 412 4.80 20.80 8.48
N GLY A 413 4.89 20.69 9.80
CA GLY A 413 5.02 19.40 10.50
C GLY A 413 6.47 19.02 10.77
N ASN A 414 6.67 17.95 11.53
CA ASN A 414 7.96 17.39 11.89
C ASN A 414 7.78 15.90 12.24
N ASN A 415 8.88 15.16 12.42
CA ASN A 415 8.88 13.75 12.84
C ASN A 415 9.75 13.51 14.09
N GLU A 416 9.69 14.44 15.04
CA GLU A 416 10.58 14.48 16.21
C GLU A 416 10.06 13.67 17.43
N ASP A 417 8.91 12.99 17.31
CA ASP A 417 8.26 12.31 18.45
C ASP A 417 9.08 11.14 19.01
N TYR A 418 9.83 10.42 18.16
CA TYR A 418 10.70 9.32 18.58
C TYR A 418 12.12 9.78 18.91
N HIS A 419 12.71 10.56 18.01
CA HIS A 419 14.05 11.10 18.14
C HIS A 419 14.05 12.58 17.70
N GLN A 420 14.55 13.44 18.58
CA GLN A 420 14.61 14.87 18.29
C GLN A 420 15.95 15.20 17.63
N CYS A 421 15.94 15.90 16.50
CA CYS A 421 17.19 16.32 15.82
C CYS A 421 18.15 17.06 16.77
N ALA A 422 17.61 17.82 17.73
CA ALA A 422 18.39 18.58 18.71
C ALA A 422 19.25 17.69 19.64
N ASP A 423 18.91 16.42 19.81
CA ASP A 423 19.64 15.48 20.67
C ASP A 423 20.92 14.92 20.01
N TYR A 424 21.10 15.15 18.70
CA TYR A 424 22.20 14.58 17.92
C TYR A 424 23.18 15.68 17.46
N PRO A 425 24.39 15.75 18.03
CA PRO A 425 25.38 16.76 17.67
C PRO A 425 25.72 16.73 16.18
N GLY A 426 25.57 17.89 15.51
CA GLY A 426 25.90 18.05 14.09
C GLY A 426 24.76 17.74 13.12
N VAL A 427 23.66 17.16 13.60
CA VAL A 427 22.43 16.94 12.83
C VAL A 427 21.74 18.29 12.56
N LYS A 428 21.24 18.49 11.35
CA LYS A 428 20.49 19.68 10.96
C LYS A 428 19.02 19.51 11.27
N ALA A 429 18.37 20.56 11.79
CA ALA A 429 16.93 20.55 12.06
C ALA A 429 16.07 20.26 10.82
N SER A 430 16.56 20.57 9.61
CA SER A 430 15.91 20.22 8.35
C SER A 430 15.81 18.71 8.10
N LEU A 431 16.50 17.87 8.88
CA LEU A 431 16.30 16.42 8.82
C LEU A 431 15.04 15.98 9.56
N CYS A 432 14.51 16.78 10.48
CA CYS A 432 13.31 16.42 11.24
C CYS A 432 12.12 17.36 11.03
N ASN A 433 12.36 18.57 10.52
CA ASN A 433 11.34 19.61 10.40
C ASN A 433 11.11 19.94 8.94
N ALA A 434 9.84 19.89 8.53
CA ALA A 434 9.42 20.26 7.20
C ALA A 434 9.67 21.76 6.93
N GLY A 435 10.06 22.10 5.72
CA GLY A 435 10.47 23.46 5.37
C GLY A 435 10.40 23.71 3.87
N THR A 436 10.86 24.88 3.42
CA THR A 436 10.87 25.18 1.98
C THR A 436 11.93 24.34 1.26
N GLY A 437 11.53 23.66 0.19
CA GLY A 437 12.41 22.85 -0.64
C GLY A 437 12.60 21.45 -0.06
N TRP A 438 13.84 20.95 -0.06
CA TRP A 438 14.08 19.63 0.49
C TRP A 438 14.13 19.67 2.02
N ASP A 439 13.45 18.73 2.66
CA ASP A 439 13.59 18.38 4.08
C ASP A 439 13.57 16.85 4.29
N GLY A 440 13.96 16.41 5.48
CA GLY A 440 14.07 15.00 5.81
C GLY A 440 12.73 14.25 5.79
N PRO A 441 11.68 14.72 6.50
CA PRO A 441 10.42 13.98 6.57
C PRO A 441 9.70 13.85 5.23
N THR A 442 9.81 14.85 4.34
CA THR A 442 9.01 14.93 3.11
C THR A 442 9.82 14.87 1.82
N GLY A 443 11.14 14.85 1.91
CA GLY A 443 12.02 14.88 0.74
C GLY A 443 11.83 16.18 -0.03
N ILE A 444 11.64 16.09 -1.34
CA ILE A 444 11.30 17.25 -2.20
C ILE A 444 9.80 17.61 -2.18
N GLY A 445 9.02 16.97 -1.31
CA GLY A 445 7.57 17.13 -1.20
C GLY A 445 6.78 15.96 -1.79
N MET A 446 5.52 16.22 -2.16
CA MET A 446 4.60 15.22 -2.69
C MET A 446 4.33 15.38 -4.20
N PRO A 447 3.96 14.32 -4.93
CA PRO A 447 3.69 14.40 -6.36
C PRO A 447 2.67 15.49 -6.73
N HIS A 448 2.94 16.22 -7.82
CA HIS A 448 1.99 17.11 -8.47
C HIS A 448 1.97 16.81 -9.98
N GLY A 449 1.17 15.83 -10.36
CA GLY A 449 1.16 15.28 -11.71
C GLY A 449 2.17 14.14 -11.89
N LEU A 450 2.62 13.93 -13.14
CA LEU A 450 3.50 12.81 -13.52
C LEU A 450 4.86 13.26 -14.07
N ASP A 451 5.14 14.56 -14.12
CA ASP A 451 6.30 15.10 -14.86
C ASP A 451 7.66 14.66 -14.29
N ALA A 452 7.71 14.20 -13.03
CA ALA A 452 8.92 13.73 -12.37
C ALA A 452 9.18 12.22 -12.47
N PHE A 453 8.21 11.47 -12.98
CA PHE A 453 8.12 10.01 -12.90
C PHE A 453 8.28 9.31 -14.26
#